data_AF-A0A2D2LWI3-F1
#
_entry.id   AF-A0A2D2LWI3-F1
#
_cell.length_a   1.000
_cell.length_b   1.000
_cell.length_c   1.000
_cell.angle_alpha   90.00
_cell.angle_beta   90.00
_cell.angle_gamma   90.00
#
_symmetry.space_group_name_H-M   'P 1'
#
loop_
_entity.id
_entity.type
_entity.pdbx_description
1 polymer ?
#
loop_
_entity_poly.entity_id
_entity_poly.type
_entity_poly.pdbx_seq_one_letter_code
_entity_poly.pdbx_strand_id
1 'polypeptide(L)'
;MIMLKVTDTGVTIGLQSQAATPTILTQILWVGIVIAVVGLLMAFKMLSVAIGSLMILLAIIASVVWQAIKQKKEVATLTGGELRLTQQGFSHHQGANVTSYQLLPSDSVEPTTDGMIIYNADGLTLYHITGFHDPKHIKIAQAVIQGKPIKTQGKAIKLQST
;
A
#
# COMPACT_ATOMS: atom_id res chain seq x y z
N MET A 1 -21.19 -7.66 3.34
CA MET A 1 -21.31 -8.55 2.16
C MET A 1 -20.30 -8.07 1.13
N ILE A 2 -19.14 -8.72 1.03
CA ILE A 2 -18.05 -8.32 0.11
C ILE A 2 -18.19 -9.16 -1.15
N MET A 3 -18.36 -8.51 -2.29
CA MET A 3 -18.91 -9.11 -3.51
C MET A 3 -18.04 -8.74 -4.71
N LEU A 4 -17.66 -9.75 -5.51
CA LEU A 4 -17.10 -9.54 -6.84
C LEU A 4 -18.27 -9.27 -7.81
N LYS A 5 -18.31 -8.09 -8.41
CA LYS A 5 -19.34 -7.66 -9.38
C LYS A 5 -18.68 -7.47 -10.73
N VAL A 6 -19.14 -8.19 -11.74
CA VAL A 6 -18.68 -8.02 -13.12
C VAL A 6 -19.62 -7.03 -13.81
N THR A 7 -19.06 -6.01 -14.45
CA THR A 7 -19.77 -4.99 -15.24
C THR A 7 -19.36 -5.11 -16.70
N ASP A 8 -20.16 -4.60 -17.64
CA ASP A 8 -19.90 -4.77 -19.09
C ASP A 8 -18.59 -4.10 -19.57
N THR A 9 -17.98 -3.25 -18.75
CA THR A 9 -16.72 -2.55 -19.02
C THR A 9 -15.54 -3.02 -18.15
N GLY A 10 -15.74 -3.99 -17.25
CA GLY A 10 -14.70 -4.36 -16.26
C GLY A 10 -15.17 -5.19 -15.07
N VAL A 11 -14.32 -5.31 -14.04
CA VAL A 11 -14.64 -6.04 -12.79
C VAL A 11 -14.51 -5.12 -11.60
N THR A 12 -15.51 -5.12 -10.73
CA THR A 12 -15.49 -4.47 -9.42
C THR A 12 -15.25 -5.51 -8.33
N ILE A 13 -14.22 -5.32 -7.51
CA ILE A 13 -13.80 -6.21 -6.43
C ILE A 13 -13.79 -5.42 -5.13
N GLY A 14 -14.57 -5.84 -4.13
CA GLY A 14 -14.44 -5.28 -2.78
C GLY A 14 -13.13 -5.72 -2.12
N LEU A 15 -12.38 -4.77 -1.58
CA LEU A 15 -11.17 -5.00 -0.79
C LEU A 15 -11.51 -4.88 0.70
N GLN A 16 -10.92 -5.75 1.51
CA GLN A 16 -10.95 -5.64 2.97
C GLN A 16 -9.98 -4.55 3.42
N SER A 17 -10.41 -3.74 4.38
CA SER A 17 -9.53 -2.77 5.02
C SER A 17 -8.48 -3.54 5.83
N GLN A 18 -7.21 -3.42 5.45
CA GLN A 18 -6.12 -3.87 6.28
C GLN A 18 -5.94 -2.82 7.39
N ALA A 19 -5.86 -3.24 8.65
CA ALA A 19 -5.52 -2.31 9.72
C ALA A 19 -4.11 -1.76 9.46
N ALA A 20 -4.02 -0.46 9.15
CA ALA A 20 -2.74 0.22 9.09
C ALA A 20 -2.15 0.21 10.49
N THR A 21 -1.03 -0.48 10.68
CA THR A 21 -0.29 -0.46 11.95
C THR A 21 0.04 1.00 12.26
N PRO A 22 -0.38 1.56 13.40
CA PRO A 22 -0.17 2.96 13.70
C PRO A 22 1.32 3.25 13.94
N THR A 23 2.00 3.68 12.89
CA THR A 23 3.44 3.95 12.88
C THR A 23 3.80 5.17 13.74
N ILE A 24 2.89 6.15 13.84
CA ILE A 24 3.09 7.39 14.61
C ILE A 24 3.21 7.14 16.12
N LEU A 25 2.31 6.34 16.72
CA LEU A 25 2.36 6.04 18.15
C LEU A 25 3.65 5.30 18.51
N THR A 26 4.04 4.37 17.65
CA THR A 26 5.28 3.61 17.79
C THR A 26 6.50 4.52 17.67
N GLN A 27 6.53 5.45 16.72
CA GLN A 27 7.60 6.44 16.58
C GLN A 27 7.71 7.38 17.78
N ILE A 28 6.58 7.90 18.27
CA ILE A 28 6.54 8.77 19.46
C ILE A 28 7.11 8.04 20.68
N LEU A 29 6.74 6.77 20.87
CA LEU A 29 7.26 5.94 21.96
C LEU A 29 8.78 5.78 21.87
N TRP A 30 9.31 5.46 20.69
CA TRP A 30 10.76 5.30 20.49
C TRP A 30 11.54 6.60 20.72
N VAL A 31 11.04 7.72 20.22
CA VAL A 31 11.67 9.04 20.44
C VAL A 31 11.64 9.40 21.93
N GLY A 32 10.53 9.13 22.63
CA GLY A 32 10.41 9.35 24.07
C GLY A 32 11.43 8.56 24.89
N ILE A 33 11.68 7.29 24.52
CA ILE A 33 12.70 6.43 25.16
C ILE A 33 14.10 7.04 24.95
N VAL A 34 14.43 7.48 23.75
CA VAL A 34 15.74 8.09 23.45
C VAL A 34 15.96 9.36 24.29
N ILE A 35 14.95 10.24 24.38
CA ILE A 35 15.04 11.47 25.17
C ILE A 35 15.24 11.14 26.66
N ALA A 36 14.53 10.14 27.20
CA ALA A 36 14.67 9.72 28.59
C ALA A 36 16.07 9.18 28.90
N VAL A 37 16.65 8.36 28.01
CA VAL A 37 18.02 7.82 28.16
C VAL A 37 19.05 8.95 28.13
N VAL A 38 18.90 9.90 27.19
CA VAL A 38 19.81 11.05 27.09
C VAL A 38 19.71 11.95 28.32
N GLY A 39 18.49 12.18 28.84
CA GLY A 39 18.26 12.91 30.09
C GLY A 39 18.91 12.24 31.29
N LEU A 40 18.85 10.91 31.38
CA LEU A 40 19.49 10.12 32.44
C LEU A 40 21.02 10.24 32.38
N LEU A 41 21.62 10.14 31.18
CA LEU A 41 23.06 10.31 30.98
C LEU A 41 23.56 11.72 31.35
N MET A 42 22.73 12.74 31.09
CA MET A 42 23.02 14.11 31.55
C MET A 42 22.91 14.24 33.07
N ALA A 43 21.92 13.60 33.72
CA ALA A 43 21.76 13.62 35.17
C ALA A 43 22.95 12.98 35.92
N PHE A 44 23.56 11.93 35.33
CA PHE A 44 24.77 11.30 35.86
C PHE A 44 26.07 12.03 35.49
N LYS A 45 26.01 13.21 34.85
CA LYS A 45 27.18 13.96 34.36
C LYS A 45 28.11 13.16 33.42
N MET A 46 27.64 12.04 32.89
CA MET A 46 28.39 11.25 31.89
C MET A 46 28.32 11.89 30.50
N LEU A 47 27.44 12.88 30.32
CA LEU A 47 27.28 13.63 29.09
C LEU A 47 27.14 15.13 29.38
N SER A 48 27.95 15.96 28.72
CA SER A 48 27.81 17.41 28.78
C SER A 48 26.46 17.85 28.23
N VAL A 49 25.83 18.83 28.87
CA VAL A 49 24.53 19.39 28.45
C VAL A 49 24.57 19.89 27.00
N ALA A 50 25.70 20.49 26.57
CA ALA A 50 25.88 20.96 25.20
C ALA A 50 25.97 19.81 24.17
N ILE A 51 26.56 18.69 24.57
CA ILE A 51 26.68 17.50 23.71
C ILE A 51 25.35 16.74 23.68
N GLY A 52 24.67 16.65 24.83
CA GLY A 52 23.35 16.05 24.95
C GLY A 52 22.28 16.79 24.15
N SER A 53 22.26 18.13 24.19
CA SER A 53 21.31 18.93 23.40
C SER A 53 21.55 18.81 21.90
N LEU A 54 22.81 18.76 21.47
CA LEU A 54 23.17 18.54 20.06
C LEU A 54 22.73 17.16 19.56
N MET A 55 22.90 16.11 20.37
CA MET A 55 22.44 14.76 20.04
C MET A 55 20.92 14.67 19.89
N ILE A 56 20.17 15.36 20.75
CA ILE A 56 18.71 15.43 20.65
C ILE A 56 18.29 16.13 19.35
N LEU A 57 18.92 17.28 19.02
CA LEU A 57 18.66 17.99 17.77
C LEU A 57 18.93 17.11 16.54
N LEU A 58 20.06 16.41 16.51
CA LEU A 58 20.40 15.50 15.42
C LEU A 58 19.42 14.33 15.32
N ALA A 59 18.98 13.76 16.45
CA ALA A 59 17.98 12.70 16.47
C ALA A 59 16.62 13.15 15.91
N ILE A 60 16.20 14.40 16.21
CA ILE A 60 14.97 14.99 15.66
C ILE A 60 15.11 15.17 14.14
N ILE A 61 16.21 15.79 13.68
CA ILE A 61 16.45 16.02 12.25
C ILE A 61 16.52 14.70 11.49
N ALA A 62 17.28 13.73 12.00
CA ALA A 62 17.39 12.40 11.41
C ALA A 62 16.03 11.69 11.34
N SER A 63 15.19 11.83 12.37
CA SER A 63 13.84 11.27 12.38
C SER A 63 12.94 11.88 11.30
N VAL A 64 12.99 13.22 11.14
CA VAL A 64 12.22 13.93 10.10
C VAL A 64 12.70 13.54 8.70
N VAL A 65 14.01 13.51 8.47
CA VAL A 65 14.59 13.09 7.19
C VAL A 65 14.26 11.63 6.88
N TRP A 66 14.37 10.73 7.87
CA TRP A 66 14.01 9.33 7.72
C TRP A 66 12.53 9.14 7.41
N GLN A 67 11.64 9.90 8.06
CA GLN A 67 10.21 9.86 7.79
C GLN A 67 9.88 10.38 6.38
N ALA A 68 10.52 11.46 5.94
CA ALA A 68 10.37 11.99 4.58
C ALA A 68 10.87 11.00 3.51
N ILE A 69 11.98 10.31 3.76
CA ILE A 69 12.50 9.26 2.87
C ILE A 69 11.57 8.04 2.86
N LYS A 70 11.04 7.62 4.02
CA LYS A 70 10.08 6.52 4.09
C LYS A 70 8.78 6.85 3.37
N GLN A 71 8.22 8.04 3.55
CA GLN A 71 7.01 8.46 2.83
C GLN A 71 7.20 8.47 1.31
N LYS A 72 8.39 8.81 0.82
CA LYS A 72 8.72 8.74 -0.63
C LYS A 72 8.90 7.31 -1.15
N LYS A 73 9.19 6.35 -0.26
CA LYS A 73 9.41 4.93 -0.59
C LYS A 73 8.21 4.04 -0.28
N GLU A 74 7.22 4.54 0.44
CA GLU A 74 5.96 3.84 0.67
C GLU A 74 5.21 3.78 -0.66
N VAL A 75 5.39 2.64 -1.33
CA VAL A 75 4.55 2.20 -2.44
C VAL A 75 3.10 2.36 -2.02
N ALA A 76 2.32 3.06 -2.84
CA ALA A 76 0.90 3.27 -2.59
C ALA A 76 0.22 1.91 -2.43
N THR A 77 -0.13 1.58 -1.18
CA THR A 77 -0.77 0.31 -0.83
C THR A 77 -2.28 0.56 -0.77
N LEU A 78 -3.00 -0.03 -1.71
CA LEU A 78 -4.45 0.14 -1.87
C LEU A 78 -5.16 -0.98 -1.12
N THR A 79 -5.88 -0.62 -0.04
CA THR A 79 -6.65 -1.53 0.82
C THR A 79 -8.02 -0.94 1.14
N GLY A 80 -9.00 -1.80 1.45
CA GLY A 80 -10.38 -1.36 1.72
C GLY A 80 -11.12 -0.82 0.49
N GLY A 81 -12.45 -0.66 0.56
CA GLY A 81 -13.24 -0.06 -0.52
C GLY A 81 -13.51 -0.99 -1.72
N GLU A 82 -13.78 -0.40 -2.89
CA GLU A 82 -14.02 -1.14 -4.14
C GLU A 82 -12.94 -0.83 -5.18
N LEU A 83 -12.33 -1.87 -5.74
CA LEU A 83 -11.41 -1.80 -6.85
C LEU A 83 -12.15 -2.08 -8.15
N ARG A 84 -12.26 -1.10 -9.05
CA ARG A 84 -12.84 -1.27 -10.38
C ARG A 84 -11.72 -1.37 -11.41
N LEU A 85 -11.64 -2.50 -12.08
CA LEU A 85 -10.61 -2.84 -13.06
C LEU A 85 -11.19 -2.72 -14.47
N THR A 86 -10.46 -2.06 -15.35
CA THR A 86 -10.75 -1.98 -16.80
C THR A 86 -9.52 -2.44 -17.57
N GLN A 87 -9.65 -2.59 -18.89
CA GLN A 87 -8.52 -2.96 -19.75
C GLN A 87 -7.47 -1.84 -19.91
N GLN A 88 -7.78 -0.62 -19.47
CA GLN A 88 -6.92 0.56 -19.60
C GLN A 88 -6.31 0.99 -18.26
N GLY A 89 -6.69 0.35 -17.16
CA GLY A 89 -6.28 0.76 -15.82
C GLY A 89 -7.22 0.25 -14.73
N PHE A 90 -7.15 0.89 -13.56
CA PHE A 90 -8.01 0.56 -12.43
C PHE A 90 -8.34 1.81 -11.63
N SER A 91 -9.49 1.82 -10.95
CA SER A 91 -9.88 2.87 -10.03
C SER A 91 -10.19 2.29 -8.66
N HIS A 92 -9.77 3.00 -7.62
CA HIS A 92 -10.02 2.64 -6.23
C HIS A 92 -11.05 3.59 -5.66
N HIS A 93 -12.16 3.03 -5.15
CA HIS A 93 -13.30 3.75 -4.60
C HIS A 93 -13.32 3.51 -3.10
N GLN A 94 -12.98 4.54 -2.32
CA GLN A 94 -13.00 4.51 -0.86
C GLN A 94 -14.01 5.55 -0.35
N GLY A 95 -15.27 5.14 -0.21
CA GLY A 95 -16.36 6.04 0.13
C GLY A 95 -16.62 7.05 -1.00
N ALA A 96 -16.46 8.35 -0.70
CA ALA A 96 -16.61 9.42 -1.70
C ALA A 96 -15.32 9.69 -2.52
N ASN A 97 -14.18 9.13 -2.11
CA ASN A 97 -12.91 9.33 -2.79
C ASN A 97 -12.74 8.29 -3.90
N VAL A 98 -12.54 8.77 -5.12
CA VAL A 98 -12.24 7.94 -6.29
C VAL A 98 -10.87 8.31 -6.80
N THR A 99 -9.95 7.36 -6.83
CA THR A 99 -8.62 7.54 -7.41
C THR A 99 -8.49 6.64 -8.63
N SER A 100 -8.29 7.24 -9.80
CA SER A 100 -8.12 6.50 -11.06
C SER A 100 -6.65 6.38 -11.41
N TYR A 101 -6.24 5.19 -11.82
CA TYR A 101 -4.88 4.84 -12.19
C TYR A 101 -4.90 4.29 -13.61
N GLN A 102 -4.07 4.88 -14.47
CA GLN A 102 -3.90 4.44 -15.83
C GLN A 102 -2.65 3.56 -15.91
N LEU A 103 -2.77 2.40 -16.55
CA LEU A 103 -1.64 1.50 -16.73
C LEU A 103 -1.00 1.74 -18.09
N LEU A 104 0.32 1.79 -18.10
CA LEU A 104 1.09 1.84 -19.33
C LEU A 104 1.21 0.41 -19.90
N PRO A 105 1.32 0.24 -21.22
CA PRO A 105 1.52 -1.08 -21.83
C PRO A 105 2.80 -1.80 -21.37
N SER A 106 3.77 -1.04 -20.86
CA SER A 106 5.03 -1.54 -20.32
C SER A 106 4.94 -1.97 -18.85
N ASP A 107 3.84 -1.68 -18.17
CA ASP A 107 3.67 -2.04 -16.76
C ASP A 107 3.35 -3.53 -16.66
N SER A 108 3.92 -4.19 -15.65
CA SER A 108 3.71 -5.61 -15.41
C SER A 108 2.98 -5.85 -14.09
N VAL A 109 2.25 -6.97 -14.03
CA VAL A 109 1.39 -7.30 -12.90
C VAL A 109 1.75 -8.68 -12.38
N GLU A 110 2.20 -8.74 -11.13
CA GLU A 110 2.58 -9.96 -10.44
C GLU A 110 1.60 -10.27 -9.30
N PRO A 111 0.96 -11.46 -9.31
CA PRO A 111 0.11 -11.89 -8.21
C PRO A 111 0.98 -12.35 -7.03
N THR A 112 0.63 -11.93 -5.83
CA THR A 112 1.26 -12.37 -4.58
C THR A 112 0.27 -13.24 -3.78
N THR A 113 0.74 -13.84 -2.69
CA THR A 113 -0.12 -14.66 -1.81
C THR A 113 -1.30 -13.85 -1.23
N ASP A 114 -1.07 -12.57 -0.92
CA ASP A 114 -2.04 -11.70 -0.22
C ASP A 114 -2.66 -10.62 -1.13
N GLY A 115 -2.26 -10.57 -2.41
CA GLY A 115 -2.73 -9.55 -3.33
C GLY A 115 -2.00 -9.52 -4.67
N MET A 116 -1.70 -8.31 -5.13
CA MET A 116 -1.16 -8.05 -6.45
C MET A 116 -0.23 -6.85 -6.41
N ILE A 117 0.91 -6.96 -7.10
CA ILE A 117 1.88 -5.88 -7.25
C ILE A 117 1.94 -5.46 -8.71
N ILE A 118 1.99 -4.15 -8.94
CA ILE A 118 2.15 -3.55 -10.27
C ILE A 118 3.54 -2.91 -10.32
N TYR A 119 4.31 -3.26 -11.34
CA TYR A 119 5.64 -2.72 -11.59
C TYR A 119 5.66 -1.88 -12.86
N ASN A 120 6.50 -0.85 -12.88
CA ASN A 120 6.80 -0.11 -14.09
C ASN A 120 7.77 -0.89 -15.00
N ALA A 121 8.09 -0.31 -16.17
CA ALA A 121 9.05 -0.86 -17.12
C ALA A 121 10.46 -1.13 -16.54
N ASP A 122 10.86 -0.35 -15.52
CA ASP A 122 12.15 -0.46 -14.85
C ASP A 122 12.15 -1.48 -13.69
N GLY A 123 11.03 -2.17 -13.46
CA GLY A 123 10.85 -3.11 -12.36
C GLY A 123 10.63 -2.43 -10.99
N LEU A 124 10.40 -1.13 -10.96
CA LEU A 124 10.04 -0.40 -9.74
C LEU A 124 8.58 -0.67 -9.39
N THR A 125 8.33 -0.94 -8.11
CA THR A 125 6.98 -1.13 -7.60
C THR A 125 6.19 0.17 -7.63
N LEU A 126 5.13 0.20 -8.43
CA LEU A 126 4.18 1.31 -8.52
C LEU A 126 3.09 1.20 -7.46
N TYR A 127 2.46 0.04 -7.37
CA TYR A 127 1.29 -0.18 -6.52
C TYR A 127 1.31 -1.56 -5.87
N HIS A 128 0.82 -1.61 -4.65
CA HIS A 128 0.52 -2.86 -3.96
C HIS A 128 -0.97 -2.89 -3.62
N ILE A 129 -1.70 -3.85 -4.17
CA ILE A 129 -3.13 -3.99 -3.95
C ILE A 129 -3.33 -5.22 -3.06
N THR A 130 -3.91 -5.04 -1.89
CA THR A 130 -4.16 -6.13 -0.92
C THR A 130 -5.58 -6.09 -0.38
N GLY A 131 -5.95 -7.09 0.41
CA GLY A 131 -7.29 -7.21 0.98
C GLY A 131 -8.28 -7.94 0.08
N PHE A 132 -7.81 -8.69 -0.91
CA PHE A 132 -8.66 -9.60 -1.68
C PHE A 132 -9.26 -10.68 -0.76
N HIS A 133 -10.55 -10.96 -0.91
CA HIS A 133 -11.23 -11.95 -0.06
C HIS A 133 -10.95 -13.41 -0.46
N ASP A 134 -10.72 -13.67 -1.75
CA ASP A 134 -10.42 -14.99 -2.30
C ASP A 134 -9.21 -14.87 -3.23
N PRO A 135 -8.20 -15.76 -3.14
CA PRO A 135 -7.10 -15.85 -4.10
C PRO A 135 -7.54 -15.92 -5.56
N LYS A 136 -8.75 -16.43 -5.85
CA LYS A 136 -9.33 -16.42 -7.21
C LYS A 136 -9.59 -15.01 -7.72
N HIS A 137 -9.96 -14.06 -6.84
CA HIS A 137 -10.19 -12.67 -7.21
C HIS A 137 -8.90 -11.98 -7.66
N ILE A 138 -7.74 -12.38 -7.12
CA ILE A 138 -6.42 -11.91 -7.54
C ILE A 138 -6.17 -12.31 -9.00
N LYS A 139 -6.41 -13.60 -9.33
CA LYS A 139 -6.24 -14.11 -10.70
C LYS A 139 -7.17 -13.45 -11.71
N ILE A 140 -8.42 -13.16 -11.29
CA ILE A 140 -9.37 -12.43 -12.13
C ILE A 140 -8.89 -11.00 -12.34
N ALA A 141 -8.50 -10.28 -11.28
CA ALA A 141 -7.98 -8.93 -11.36
C ALA A 141 -6.78 -8.81 -12.31
N GLN A 142 -5.83 -9.73 -12.18
CA GLN A 142 -4.68 -9.83 -13.08
C GLN A 142 -5.10 -10.03 -14.53
N ALA A 143 -6.02 -10.95 -14.80
CA ALA A 143 -6.50 -11.23 -16.15
C ALA A 143 -7.20 -10.00 -16.78
N VAL A 144 -7.99 -9.25 -15.99
CA VAL A 144 -8.65 -8.02 -16.46
C VAL A 144 -7.63 -6.98 -16.89
N ILE A 145 -6.63 -6.74 -16.04
CA ILE A 145 -5.60 -5.74 -16.28
C ILE A 145 -4.73 -6.11 -17.49
N GLN A 146 -4.44 -7.39 -17.69
CA GLN A 146 -3.71 -7.89 -18.85
C GLN A 146 -4.55 -7.86 -20.15
N GLY A 147 -5.71 -7.22 -20.15
CA GLY A 147 -6.56 -7.06 -21.33
C GLY A 147 -7.34 -8.32 -21.72
N LYS A 148 -7.41 -9.35 -20.86
CA LYS A 148 -8.21 -10.54 -21.17
C LYS A 148 -9.70 -10.19 -21.08
N PRO A 149 -10.52 -10.54 -22.09
CA PRO A 149 -11.94 -10.26 -22.09
C PRO A 149 -12.66 -11.07 -21.00
N ILE A 150 -13.62 -10.44 -20.32
CA ILE A 150 -14.39 -11.06 -19.23
C ILE A 150 -15.84 -11.10 -19.66
N LYS A 151 -16.42 -12.30 -19.69
CA LYS A 151 -17.86 -12.45 -19.95
C LYS A 151 -18.60 -12.39 -18.62
N THR A 152 -19.53 -11.44 -18.51
CA THR A 152 -20.57 -11.40 -17.49
C THR A 152 -21.44 -12.66 -17.62
N GLN A 153 -21.20 -13.67 -16.80
CA GLN A 153 -22.17 -14.74 -16.57
C GLN A 153 -22.80 -14.52 -15.21
N GLY A 154 -24.09 -14.20 -15.21
CA GLY A 154 -24.90 -14.23 -13.99
C GLY A 154 -24.72 -15.58 -13.31
N LYS A 155 -24.01 -15.59 -12.18
CA LYS A 155 -23.55 -16.77 -11.43
C LYS A 155 -22.56 -17.69 -12.20
N ALA A 156 -21.33 -17.72 -11.72
CA ALA A 156 -20.20 -18.60 -12.06
C ALA A 156 -19.27 -18.11 -13.20
N ILE A 157 -18.02 -17.85 -12.81
CA ILE A 157 -16.92 -17.46 -13.70
C ILE A 157 -16.25 -18.75 -14.20
N LYS A 158 -16.27 -18.97 -15.53
CA LYS A 158 -15.38 -19.93 -16.22
C LYS A 158 -14.31 -19.14 -16.96
N LEU A 159 -13.04 -19.34 -16.60
CA LEU A 159 -11.89 -18.90 -17.40
C LEU A 159 -11.83 -19.80 -18.65
N GLN A 160 -11.84 -19.21 -19.84
CA GLN A 160 -11.52 -19.95 -21.07
C GLN A 160 -9.99 -20.05 -21.18
N SER A 161 -9.48 -21.27 -21.08
CA SER A 161 -8.15 -21.62 -21.58
C SER A 161 -8.23 -21.69 -23.10
N THR A 162 -7.41 -20.89 -23.78
CA THR A 162 -7.01 -21.18 -25.17
C THR A 162 -5.85 -22.15 -25.13
#